data_AF-A0A0M1ISX5-F1
#
_entry.id   AF-A0A0M1ISX5-F1
#
_cell.length_a   1.000
_cell.length_b   1.000
_cell.length_c   1.000
_cell.angle_alpha   90.00
_cell.angle_beta   90.00
_cell.angle_gamma   90.00
#
_symmetry.space_group_name_H-M   'P 1'
#
loop_
_entity.id
_entity.type
_entity.pdbx_description
1 polymer ?
#
loop_
_entity_poly.entity_id
_entity_poly.type
_entity_poly.pdbx_seq_one_letter_code
_entity_poly.pdbx_strand_id
1 'polypeptide(L)' 'MDKVKTKNVEDESVDEKKVFKAKAKQYIKYGGKHIKINEEFEVKECDLGELKKYAEIEEGE' A
#
# COMPACT_ATOMS: atom_id res chain seq x y z
N MET A 1 4.40 -31.93 29.35
CA MET A 1 5.32 -30.79 29.50
C MET A 1 6.41 -31.03 28.47
N ASP A 2 6.54 -30.34 27.35
CA ASP A 2 6.11 -29.01 26.89
C ASP A 2 5.95 -29.06 25.35
N LYS A 3 4.83 -28.56 24.77
CA LYS A 3 4.74 -27.32 23.92
C LYS A 3 5.92 -27.18 22.94
N VAL A 4 5.78 -27.17 21.61
CA VAL A 4 5.13 -26.15 20.74
C VAL A 4 5.13 -26.73 19.31
N LYS A 5 3.97 -26.99 18.69
CA LYS A 5 3.33 -26.21 17.60
C LYS A 5 4.25 -25.78 16.43
N THR A 6 4.30 -26.59 15.38
CA THR A 6 4.53 -26.13 14.01
C THR A 6 3.29 -26.45 13.20
N LYS A 7 2.35 -25.50 13.18
CA LYS A 7 1.31 -25.49 12.15
C LYS A 7 2.01 -25.04 10.87
N ASN A 8 2.34 -25.99 10.02
CA ASN A 8 2.58 -25.74 8.60
C ASN A 8 1.23 -25.37 7.99
N VAL A 9 1.01 -24.09 7.76
CA VAL A 9 0.12 -23.61 6.72
C VAL A 9 0.96 -22.64 5.92
N GLU A 10 1.56 -23.19 4.88
CA GLU A 10 2.05 -22.45 3.73
C GLU A 10 0.84 -21.74 3.14
N ASP A 11 0.78 -20.42 3.28
CA ASP A 11 -0.02 -19.57 2.42
C ASP A 11 0.57 -18.16 2.46
N GLU A 12 0.42 -17.43 1.36
CA GLU A 12 0.94 -16.08 1.12
C GLU A 12 2.42 -15.97 0.72
N SER A 13 2.75 -16.57 -0.42
CA SER A 13 3.60 -15.90 -1.41
C SER A 13 2.88 -14.64 -1.91
N VAL A 14 2.85 -13.60 -1.09
CA VAL A 14 2.53 -12.24 -1.53
C VAL A 14 3.88 -11.62 -1.81
N ASP A 15 4.24 -11.51 -3.09
CA ASP A 15 5.34 -10.68 -3.56
C ASP A 15 5.45 -9.45 -2.66
N GLU A 16 6.63 -9.22 -2.09
CA GLU A 16 6.93 -8.12 -1.17
C GLU A 16 6.49 -6.80 -1.81
N LYS A 17 5.21 -6.41 -1.61
CA LYS A 17 4.66 -5.18 -2.18
C LYS A 17 5.47 -4.05 -1.60
N LYS A 18 6.32 -3.42 -2.41
CA LYS A 18 7.22 -2.36 -1.95
C LYS A 18 6.36 -1.22 -1.39
N VAL A 19 6.36 -1.11 -0.06
CA VAL A 19 5.69 -0.03 0.67
C VAL A 19 6.75 1.00 1.04
N PHE A 20 6.47 2.27 0.73
CA PHE A 20 7.38 3.37 1.01
C PHE A 20 6.72 4.39 1.94
N LYS A 21 7.54 5.05 2.76
CA LYS A 21 7.09 6.20 3.55
C LYS A 21 7.26 7.47 2.72
N ALA A 22 6.14 8.13 2.43
CA ALA A 22 6.10 9.41 1.75
C ALA A 22 5.73 10.53 2.74
N LYS A 23 6.18 11.75 2.45
CA LYS A 23 5.76 12.97 3.16
C LYS A 23 4.90 13.84 2.27
N ALA A 24 3.75 14.27 2.77
CA ALA A 24 2.87 15.17 2.04
C ALA A 24 3.48 16.58 1.93
N LYS A 25 3.63 17.10 0.71
CA LYS A 25 4.14 18.46 0.47
C LYS A 25 3.08 19.55 0.58
N GLN A 26 1.81 19.18 0.44
CA GLN A 26 0.64 20.03 0.57
C GLN A 26 -0.45 19.26 1.33
N TYR A 27 -1.53 19.92 1.71
CA TYR A 27 -2.69 19.22 2.24
C TYR A 27 -3.28 18.30 1.17
N ILE A 28 -3.28 17.00 1.42
CA ILE A 28 -3.79 15.98 0.48
C ILE A 28 -4.97 15.26 1.14
N LYS A 29 -6.06 15.05 0.40
CA LYS A 29 -7.18 14.22 0.85
C LYS A 29 -6.96 12.79 0.35
N TYR A 30 -6.82 11.85 1.26
CA TYR A 30 -6.57 10.44 0.95
C TYR A 30 -7.51 9.54 1.78
N GLY A 31 -8.22 8.63 1.13
CA GLY A 31 -9.17 7.73 1.80
C GLY A 31 -10.23 8.45 2.65
N GLY A 32 -10.66 9.65 2.23
CA GLY A 32 -11.60 10.49 2.98
C GLY A 32 -11.01 11.23 4.19
N LYS A 33 -9.74 11.00 4.54
CA LYS A 33 -9.00 11.72 5.58
C LYS A 33 -8.13 12.82 4.98
N HIS A 34 -7.88 13.88 5.73
CA HIS A 34 -6.94 14.93 5.34
C HIS A 34 -5.56 14.62 5.93
N ILE A 35 -4.56 14.49 5.07
CA ILE A 35 -3.15 14.36 5.44
C ILE A 35 -2.55 15.78 5.47
N LYS A 36 -1.89 16.15 6.57
CA LYS A 36 -1.27 17.47 6.75
C LYS A 36 0.07 17.55 6.03
N ILE A 37 0.52 18.77 5.78
CA ILE A 37 1.89 19.02 5.28
C ILE A 37 2.91 18.40 6.24
N ASN A 38 3.92 17.74 5.67
CA ASN A 38 4.98 16.98 6.34
C ASN A 38 4.53 15.72 7.11
N GLU A 39 3.24 15.38 7.08
CA GLU A 39 2.75 14.13 7.65
C GLU A 39 3.24 12.94 6.81
N GLU A 40 3.71 11.90 7.50
CA GLU A 40 4.18 10.67 6.88
C GLU A 40 3.01 9.73 6.62
N PHE A 41 2.97 9.12 5.44
CA PHE A 41 2.00 8.10 5.07
C PHE A 41 2.65 6.99 4.24
N GLU A 42 2.03 5.82 4.24
CA GLU A 42 2.48 4.67 3.46
C GLU A 42 1.90 4.71 2.05
N VAL A 43 2.76 4.53 1.06
CA VAL A 43 2.38 4.35 -0.34
C VAL A 43 2.82 2.98 -0.81
N LYS A 44 1.96 2.33 -1.59
CA LYS A 44 2.26 1.07 -2.25
C LYS A 44 2.53 1.36 -3.72
N GLU A 45 3.62 0.83 -4.23
CA GLU A 45 3.84 0.79 -5.66
C GLU A 45 2.88 -0.25 -6.26
N CYS A 46 2.08 0.18 -7.23
CA CYS A 46 1.13 -0.63 -7.97
C CYS A 46 1.26 -0.29 -9.45
N ASP A 47 1.17 -1.30 -10.30
CA ASP A 47 1.20 -1.10 -11.74
C ASP A 47 -0.06 -0.36 -12.23
N LEU A 48 0.05 0.34 -13.36
CA LEU A 48 -1.10 1.03 -13.98
C LEU A 48 -2.29 0.09 -14.22
N GLY A 49 -2.04 -1.17 -14.59
CA GLY A 49 -3.09 -2.18 -14.78
C GLY A 49 -3.84 -2.52 -13.50
N GLU A 50 -3.20 -2.48 -12.33
CA GLU A 50 -3.87 -2.67 -11.04
C GLU A 50 -4.64 -1.42 -10.62
N LEU A 51 -4.06 -0.24 -10.82
CA LEU A 51 -4.69 1.03 -10.48
C LEU A 51 -5.97 1.27 -11.30
N LYS A 52 -5.99 0.85 -12.58
CA LYS A 52 -7.17 0.89 -13.45
C LYS A 52 -8.39 0.10 -12.89
N LYS A 53 -8.18 -0.83 -11.94
CA LYS A 53 -9.28 -1.54 -11.25
C LYS A 53 -10.01 -0.66 -10.23
N TYR A 54 -9.35 0.38 -9.74
CA TYR A 54 -9.86 1.25 -8.67
C TYR A 54 -10.26 2.64 -9.16
N ALA A 55 -9.73 3.09 -10.31
CA ALA A 55 -10.07 4.37 -10.93
C ALA A 55 -9.82 4.33 -12.44
N GLU A 56 -10.57 5.10 -13.22
CA GLU A 56 -10.23 5.38 -14.63
C GLU A 56 -9.02 6.31 -14.66
N ILE A 57 -7.94 5.88 -15.32
CA ILE A 57 -6.67 6.62 -15.42
C ILE A 57 -6.32 6.73 -16.90
N GLU A 58 -6.28 7.95 -17.41
CA GLU A 58 -5.77 8.26 -18.75
C GLU A 58 -4.24 8.36 -18.70
N GLU A 59 -3.57 7.66 -19.61
CA GLU A 59 -2.12 7.80 -19.81
C GLU A 59 -1.88 9.10 -20.59
N GLY A 60 -1.22 10.08 -19.98
CA GLY A 60 -0.83 11.30 -20.69
C GLY A 60 0.26 10.99 -21.72
N GLU A 61 0.01 11.38 -22.97
CA GLU A 61 0.96 11.27 -24.10
C GLU A 61 2.26 12.06 -23.89
#